data_AF-A0A3D5A395-F1
#
_entry.id   AF-A0A3D5A395-F1
#
_cell.length_a   1.000
_cell.length_b   1.000
_cell.length_c   1.000
_cell.angle_alpha   90.00
_cell.angle_beta   90.00
_cell.angle_gamma   90.00
#
_symmetry.space_group_name_H-M   'P 1'
#
loop_
_entity.id
_entity.type
_entity.pdbx_description
1 polymer ?
#
loop_
_entity_poly.entity_id
_entity_poly.type
_entity_poly.pdbx_seq_one_letter_code
_entity_poly.pdbx_strand_id
1 'polypeptide(L)'
;MAGAWLFDGESLAGTGWQVRADTSRYEGRIVAATRREDGAETDALVTPTDLPPGTVLRGAWMIVTHGNGCTHGYEIDQVQRRDGHTLIILTDDHGLRVVGETTTEVFRPQRRIDGVNTFVIPTFTAIRSP
;
A
#
# COMPACT_ATOMS: atom_id res chain seq x y z
N MET A 1 -2.39 -22.18 23.52
CA MET A 1 -2.10 -20.73 23.50
C MET A 1 -3.05 -20.06 22.53
N ALA A 2 -3.68 -18.94 22.93
CA ALA A 2 -4.49 -18.14 22.02
C ALA A 2 -3.83 -16.76 21.85
N GLY A 3 -3.59 -16.36 20.59
CA GLY A 3 -3.31 -14.98 20.24
C GLY A 3 -4.58 -14.36 19.64
N ALA A 4 -4.61 -13.03 19.56
CA ALA A 4 -5.66 -12.31 18.86
C ALA A 4 -5.04 -11.35 17.84
N TRP A 5 -5.65 -11.28 16.66
CA TRP A 5 -5.21 -10.44 15.54
C TRP A 5 -6.40 -9.62 15.07
N LEU A 6 -6.28 -8.29 15.16
CA LEU A 6 -7.17 -7.33 14.54
C LEU A 6 -6.55 -6.97 13.18
N PHE A 7 -7.28 -7.19 12.09
CA PHE A 7 -6.88 -6.86 10.72
C PHE A 7 -8.01 -6.05 10.09
N ASP A 8 -7.69 -4.89 9.53
CA ASP A 8 -8.67 -3.96 8.93
C ASP A 8 -9.91 -3.73 9.83
N GLY A 9 -9.68 -3.35 11.08
CA GLY A 9 -10.76 -3.12 12.04
C GLY A 9 -10.32 -2.22 13.19
N GLU A 10 -11.29 -1.73 13.96
CA GLU A 10 -11.05 -0.74 15.01
C GLU A 10 -10.86 -1.38 16.40
N SER A 11 -11.56 -2.48 16.68
CA SER A 11 -11.41 -3.18 17.95
C SER A 11 -11.74 -4.67 17.87
N LEU A 12 -11.04 -5.43 18.69
CA LEU A 12 -11.28 -6.86 18.93
C LEU A 12 -11.18 -7.10 20.44
N ALA A 13 -12.16 -7.77 21.04
CA ALA A 13 -12.16 -8.04 22.47
C ALA A 13 -12.53 -9.48 22.79
N GLY A 14 -12.02 -9.97 23.91
CA GLY A 14 -12.39 -11.25 24.50
C GLY A 14 -12.31 -11.18 26.02
N THR A 15 -12.51 -12.30 26.70
CA THR A 15 -12.51 -12.34 28.16
C THR A 15 -11.15 -11.89 28.71
N GLY A 16 -11.11 -10.71 29.35
CA GLY A 16 -9.92 -10.17 30.00
C GLY A 16 -8.93 -9.46 29.07
N TRP A 17 -9.25 -9.24 27.80
CA TRP A 17 -8.34 -8.55 26.87
C TRP A 17 -9.10 -7.73 25.81
N GLN A 18 -8.43 -6.68 25.31
CA GLN A 18 -8.90 -5.87 24.19
C GLN A 18 -7.70 -5.45 23.32
N VAL A 19 -7.91 -5.44 22.01
CA VAL A 19 -7.04 -4.85 21.00
C VAL A 19 -7.79 -3.70 20.35
N ARG A 20 -7.13 -2.56 20.16
CA ARG A 20 -7.65 -1.42 19.39
C ARG A 20 -6.60 -0.98 18.37
N ALA A 21 -7.06 -0.49 17.23
CA ALA A 21 -6.22 0.16 16.24
C ALA A 21 -6.64 1.63 16.14
N ASP A 22 -5.68 2.55 16.21
CA ASP A 22 -5.94 3.99 16.02
C ASP A 22 -6.31 4.32 14.57
N THR A 23 -5.91 3.47 13.63
CA THR A 23 -6.25 3.55 12.22
C THR A 23 -6.43 2.14 11.72
N SER A 24 -7.63 1.77 11.24
CA SER A 24 -7.91 0.43 10.71
C SER A 24 -7.26 0.20 9.34
N ARG A 25 -7.24 1.24 8.50
CA ARG A 25 -6.62 1.23 7.17
C ARG A 25 -6.30 2.64 6.68
N TYR A 26 -5.40 2.71 5.70
CA TYR A 26 -5.17 3.90 4.89
C TYR A 26 -5.78 3.72 3.51
N GLU A 27 -6.35 4.77 2.95
CA GLU A 27 -6.94 4.77 1.60
C GLU A 27 -6.46 5.98 0.81
N GLY A 28 -6.33 5.83 -0.51
CA GLY A 28 -5.92 6.93 -1.35
C GLY A 28 -5.89 6.63 -2.84
N ARG A 29 -5.35 7.56 -3.62
CA ARG A 29 -5.12 7.41 -5.06
C ARG A 29 -3.64 7.39 -5.41
N ILE A 30 -3.27 6.69 -6.46
CA ILE A 30 -1.94 6.75 -7.06
C ILE A 30 -1.97 7.78 -8.19
N VAL A 31 -0.95 8.63 -8.25
CA VAL A 31 -0.82 9.70 -9.26
C VAL A 31 0.37 9.51 -10.19
N ALA A 32 1.37 8.73 -9.76
CA ALA A 32 2.56 8.42 -10.54
C ALA A 32 3.21 7.13 -10.02
N ALA A 33 4.17 6.62 -10.79
CA ALA A 33 5.00 5.49 -10.38
C ALA A 33 6.43 5.70 -10.88
N THR A 34 7.42 5.29 -10.08
CA THR A 34 8.84 5.34 -10.44
C THR A 34 9.42 3.94 -10.40
N ARG A 35 10.30 3.61 -11.35
CA ARG A 35 10.92 2.28 -11.46
C ARG A 35 12.43 2.41 -11.61
N ARG A 36 13.18 1.56 -10.91
CA ARG A 36 14.64 1.49 -11.03
C ARG A 36 15.08 1.10 -12.43
N GLU A 37 14.37 0.17 -13.05
CA GLU A 37 14.59 -0.25 -14.43
C GLU A 37 14.39 0.88 -15.45
N ASP A 38 13.56 1.89 -15.13
CA ASP A 38 13.39 3.09 -15.95
C ASP A 38 14.37 4.22 -15.55
N GLY A 39 15.35 3.94 -14.68
CA GLY A 39 16.41 4.86 -14.23
C GLY A 39 16.12 5.66 -12.95
N ALA A 40 15.02 5.37 -12.25
CA ALA A 40 14.72 6.01 -10.96
C ALA A 40 15.56 5.44 -9.81
N GLU A 41 15.61 6.16 -8.69
CA GLU A 41 16.32 5.73 -7.48
C GLU A 41 15.63 4.53 -6.78
N THR A 42 14.30 4.49 -6.83
CA THR A 42 13.46 3.52 -6.12
C THR A 42 12.25 3.09 -6.94
N ASP A 43 11.82 1.84 -6.74
CA ASP A 43 10.54 1.34 -7.19
C ASP A 43 9.46 1.83 -6.23
N ALA A 44 8.62 2.77 -6.68
CA ALA A 44 7.66 3.43 -5.80
C ALA A 44 6.36 3.80 -6.51
N LEU A 45 5.27 3.71 -5.76
CA LEU A 45 3.97 4.28 -6.12
C LEU A 45 3.79 5.61 -5.41
N VAL A 46 3.42 6.64 -6.16
CA VAL A 46 3.35 8.02 -5.67
C VAL A 46 1.91 8.40 -5.38
N THR A 47 1.65 8.98 -4.21
CA THR A 47 0.33 9.42 -3.78
C THR A 47 0.39 10.80 -3.11
N PRO A 48 -0.67 11.63 -3.23
CA PRO A 48 -0.82 12.83 -2.39
C PRO A 48 -1.28 12.48 -0.97
N THR A 49 -1.63 11.23 -0.69
CA THR A 49 -2.16 10.79 0.60
C THR A 49 -1.08 10.86 1.66
N ASP A 50 -1.42 11.39 2.83
CA ASP A 50 -0.56 11.42 4.00
C ASP A 50 -0.46 10.02 4.61
N LEU A 51 0.73 9.42 4.56
CA LEU A 51 1.04 8.14 5.19
C LEU A 51 2.15 8.30 6.24
N PRO A 52 2.20 7.44 7.26
CA PRO A 52 3.26 7.47 8.26
C PRO A 52 4.64 7.21 7.59
N PRO A 53 5.61 8.13 7.75
CA PRO A 53 6.90 8.01 7.08
C PRO A 53 7.80 6.94 7.70
N GLY A 54 8.88 6.59 7.00
CA GLY A 54 9.86 5.60 7.44
C GLY A 54 9.34 4.19 7.27
N THR A 55 9.57 3.34 8.27
CA THR A 55 9.32 1.89 8.20
C THR A 55 8.07 1.45 8.96
N VAL A 56 7.19 2.37 9.36
CA VAL A 56 5.96 2.03 10.11
C VAL A 56 5.08 1.05 9.34
N LEU A 57 5.02 1.18 8.01
CA LEU A 57 4.25 0.30 7.12
C LEU A 57 5.10 -0.80 6.47
N ARG A 58 6.33 -1.03 6.93
CA ARG A 58 7.18 -2.07 6.36
C ARG A 58 6.55 -3.45 6.51
N GLY A 59 6.51 -4.22 5.43
CA GLY A 59 5.90 -5.54 5.36
C GLY A 59 4.36 -5.53 5.29
N ALA A 60 3.73 -4.35 5.31
CA ALA A 60 2.31 -4.23 5.02
C ALA A 60 2.08 -4.40 3.50
N TRP A 61 0.93 -4.98 3.15
CA TRP A 61 0.52 -5.15 1.77
C TRP A 61 -0.45 -4.04 1.37
N MET A 62 -0.08 -3.28 0.34
CA MET A 62 -0.98 -2.35 -0.33
C MET A 62 -1.76 -3.08 -1.41
N ILE A 63 -3.09 -2.95 -1.39
CA ILE A 63 -3.98 -3.46 -2.42
C ILE A 63 -4.36 -2.29 -3.33
N VAL A 64 -3.91 -2.33 -4.57
CA VAL A 64 -4.23 -1.33 -5.59
C VAL A 64 -5.37 -1.83 -6.45
N THR A 65 -6.42 -1.03 -6.60
CA THR A 65 -7.51 -1.25 -7.57
C THR A 65 -7.28 -0.36 -8.78
N HIS A 66 -7.15 -0.95 -9.96
CA HIS A 66 -6.98 -0.25 -11.22
C HIS A 66 -8.31 0.22 -11.81
N GLY A 67 -8.25 1.12 -12.81
CA GLY A 67 -9.44 1.67 -13.46
C GLY A 67 -10.38 0.63 -14.11
N ASN A 68 -9.87 -0.56 -14.43
CA ASN A 68 -10.68 -1.69 -14.92
C ASN A 68 -11.25 -2.60 -13.80
N GLY A 69 -11.05 -2.24 -12.53
CA GLY A 69 -11.49 -3.00 -11.37
C GLY A 69 -10.59 -4.18 -10.97
N CYS A 70 -9.53 -4.50 -11.73
CA CYS A 70 -8.56 -5.51 -11.29
C CYS A 70 -7.74 -5.00 -10.10
N THR A 71 -7.34 -5.92 -9.22
CA THR A 71 -6.53 -5.60 -8.04
C THR A 71 -5.16 -6.26 -8.09
N HIS A 72 -4.14 -5.54 -7.62
CA HIS A 72 -2.78 -6.04 -7.41
C HIS A 72 -2.31 -5.74 -5.98
N GLY A 73 -1.55 -6.67 -5.41
CA GLY A 73 -0.92 -6.52 -4.10
C GLY A 73 0.55 -6.13 -4.24
N TYR A 74 1.00 -5.17 -3.44
CA TYR A 74 2.39 -4.73 -3.38
C TYR A 74 2.86 -4.64 -1.93
N GLU A 75 3.95 -5.30 -1.59
CA GLU A 75 4.55 -5.21 -0.26
C GLU A 75 5.37 -3.92 -0.12
N ILE A 76 5.17 -3.22 1.00
CA ILE A 76 5.81 -1.93 1.29
C ILE A 76 7.14 -2.16 2.01
N ASP A 77 8.23 -1.56 1.51
CA ASP A 77 9.52 -1.50 2.21
C ASP A 77 9.57 -0.28 3.16
N GLN A 78 9.20 0.89 2.66
CA GLN A 78 9.24 2.15 3.41
C GLN A 78 8.39 3.23 2.75
N VAL A 79 8.10 4.29 3.51
CA VAL A 79 7.38 5.47 3.05
C VAL A 79 8.27 6.71 3.17
N GLN A 80 8.35 7.52 2.11
CA GLN A 80 9.11 8.76 2.11
C GLN A 80 8.24 9.95 1.70
N ARG A 81 8.55 11.13 2.23
CA ARG A 81 7.97 12.41 1.79
C ARG A 81 8.95 13.11 0.87
N ARG A 82 8.48 13.53 -0.30
CA ARG A 82 9.29 14.27 -1.27
C ARG A 82 8.40 15.20 -2.07
N ASP A 83 8.78 16.48 -2.15
CA ASP A 83 8.11 17.50 -2.98
C ASP A 83 6.58 17.55 -2.82
N GLY A 84 6.10 17.51 -1.57
CA GLY A 84 4.67 17.54 -1.24
C GLY A 84 3.90 16.23 -1.51
N HIS A 85 4.59 15.19 -1.97
CA HIS A 85 4.02 13.87 -2.24
C HIS A 85 4.58 12.82 -1.29
N THR A 86 3.86 11.70 -1.21
CA THR A 86 4.28 10.49 -0.51
C THR A 86 4.71 9.45 -1.53
N LEU A 87 5.94 8.94 -1.38
CA LEU A 87 6.47 7.80 -2.13
C LEU A 87 6.29 6.56 -1.26
N ILE A 88 5.52 5.60 -1.75
CA ILE A 88 5.38 4.27 -1.17
C ILE A 88 6.40 3.38 -1.88
N ILE A 89 7.58 3.21 -1.26
CA ILE A 89 8.67 2.41 -1.82
C ILE A 89 8.35 0.94 -1.55
N LEU A 90 8.42 0.15 -2.61
CA LEU A 90 8.05 -1.26 -2.61
C LEU A 90 9.28 -2.16 -2.48
N THR A 91 9.06 -3.39 -2.03
CA THR A 91 10.11 -4.41 -1.95
C THR A 91 10.60 -4.84 -3.33
N ASP A 92 9.71 -4.82 -4.33
CA ASP A 92 9.92 -5.34 -5.67
C ASP A 92 9.43 -4.35 -6.75
N ASP A 93 9.87 -4.55 -7.99
CA ASP A 93 9.40 -3.80 -9.14
C ASP A 93 7.90 -4.07 -9.38
N HIS A 94 7.08 -3.03 -9.26
CA HIS A 94 5.64 -3.10 -9.44
C HIS A 94 5.20 -3.32 -10.90
N GLY A 95 6.09 -3.14 -11.87
CA GLY A 95 5.82 -3.45 -13.27
C GLY A 95 4.79 -2.51 -13.93
N LEU A 96 4.65 -1.28 -13.44
CA LEU A 96 3.66 -0.31 -13.94
C LEU A 96 4.32 0.96 -14.45
N ARG A 97 3.75 1.54 -15.51
CA ARG A 97 3.95 2.95 -15.86
C ARG A 97 2.62 3.69 -15.69
N VAL A 98 2.64 4.80 -14.95
CA VAL A 98 1.44 5.61 -14.68
C VAL A 98 1.66 6.99 -15.28
N VAL A 99 0.82 7.38 -16.25
CA VAL A 99 0.83 8.70 -16.88
C VAL A 99 -0.60 9.23 -16.88
N GLY A 100 -0.85 10.25 -16.06
CA GLY A 100 -2.21 10.72 -15.80
C GLY A 100 -3.07 9.60 -15.22
N GLU A 101 -4.21 9.33 -15.84
CA GLU A 101 -5.12 8.25 -15.45
C GLU A 101 -4.97 7.00 -16.32
N THR A 102 -3.85 6.87 -17.05
CA THR A 102 -3.54 5.65 -17.78
C THR A 102 -2.42 4.88 -17.06
N THR A 103 -2.67 3.59 -16.85
CA THR A 103 -1.68 2.61 -16.38
C THR A 103 -1.30 1.67 -17.50
N THR A 104 -0.01 1.44 -17.71
CA THR A 104 0.52 0.40 -18.59
C THR A 104 1.29 -0.62 -17.78
N GLU A 105 0.96 -1.89 -17.92
CA GLU A 105 1.77 -2.99 -17.38
C GLU A 105 2.98 -3.22 -18.29
N VAL A 106 4.17 -3.30 -17.71
CA VAL A 106 5.42 -3.60 -18.45
C VAL A 106 5.68 -5.10 -18.51
N PHE A 107 5.17 -5.85 -17.53
CA PHE A 107 5.14 -7.31 -17.53
C PHE A 107 3.82 -7.82 -18.12
N ARG A 108 3.79 -9.11 -18.49
CA ARG A 108 2.59 -9.75 -19.04
C ARG A 108 1.43 -9.63 -18.04
N PRO A 109 0.19 -9.41 -18.50
CA PRO A 109 -0.27 -9.40 -19.89
C PRO A 109 -0.05 -8.10 -20.69
N GLN A 110 0.64 -7.10 -20.14
CA GLN A 110 0.93 -5.81 -20.79
C GLN A 110 -0.34 -5.01 -21.14
N ARG A 111 -1.33 -5.02 -20.23
CA ARG A 111 -2.55 -4.24 -20.43
C ARG A 111 -2.25 -2.74 -20.40
N ARG A 112 -3.00 -2.01 -21.21
CA ARG A 112 -3.27 -0.60 -21.00
C ARG A 112 -4.61 -0.48 -20.31
N ILE A 113 -4.63 0.21 -19.17
CA ILE A 113 -5.81 0.37 -18.31
C ILE A 113 -6.03 1.86 -18.12
N ASP A 114 -7.19 2.36 -18.54
CA ASP A 114 -7.61 3.74 -18.29
C ASP A 114 -8.46 3.81 -17.02
N GLY A 115 -8.36 4.92 -16.31
CA GLY A 115 -9.03 5.19 -15.05
C GLY A 115 -8.08 5.32 -13.86
N VAL A 116 -8.58 5.94 -12.79
CA VAL A 116 -7.81 6.22 -11.58
C VAL A 116 -7.45 4.92 -10.85
N ASN A 117 -6.19 4.81 -10.42
CA ASN A 117 -5.77 3.78 -9.48
C ASN A 117 -6.04 4.25 -8.05
N THR A 118 -6.78 3.45 -7.28
CA THR A 118 -6.96 3.66 -5.83
C THR A 118 -6.23 2.58 -5.06
N PHE A 119 -5.97 2.81 -3.77
CA PHE A 119 -5.36 1.80 -2.92
C PHE A 119 -6.00 1.73 -1.54
N VAL A 120 -5.84 0.58 -0.91
CA VAL A 120 -6.06 0.34 0.51
C VAL A 120 -4.81 -0.29 1.12
N ILE A 121 -4.38 0.21 2.28
CA ILE A 121 -3.36 -0.43 3.12
C ILE A 121 -4.05 -0.81 4.45
N PRO A 122 -4.46 -2.07 4.63
CA PRO A 122 -5.02 -2.53 5.89
C PRO A 122 -3.93 -2.54 6.95
N THR A 123 -4.27 -2.10 8.15
CA THR A 123 -3.39 -2.25 9.32
C THR A 123 -3.70 -3.55 10.03
N PHE A 124 -2.74 -4.01 10.84
CA PHE A 124 -3.00 -5.08 11.78
C PHE A 124 -2.39 -4.77 13.14
N THR A 125 -3.03 -5.28 14.19
CA THR A 125 -2.50 -5.26 15.56
C THR A 125 -2.74 -6.63 16.18
N ALA A 126 -1.75 -7.14 16.90
CA ALA A 126 -1.84 -8.44 17.53
C ALA A 126 -1.45 -8.37 19.00
N ILE A 127 -2.12 -9.18 19.82
CA ILE A 127 -1.67 -9.50 21.17
C ILE A 127 -1.30 -10.99 21.24
N ARG A 128 -0.20 -11.26 21.91
CA ARG A 128 0.19 -12.61 22.32
C ARG A 128 0.05 -12.65 23.84
N SER A 129 -0.73 -13.59 24.36
CA SER A 129 -0.71 -13.86 25.81
C SER A 129 0.65 -14.47 26.18
N PRO A 130 1.29 -14.02 27.28
CA PRO A 130 2.54 -14.59 27.78
C PRO A 130 2.39 -16.07 28.18
#